data_AF-J3A5X1-F1
#
_entry.id   AF-J3A5X1-F1
#
_cell.length_a   1.000
_cell.length_b   1.000
_cell.length_c   1.000
_cell.angle_alpha   90.00
_cell.angle_beta   90.00
_cell.angle_gamma   90.00
#
_symmetry.space_group_name_H-M   'P 1'
#
loop_
_entity.id
_entity.type
_entity.pdbx_description
1 polymer ?
#
loop_
_entity_poly.entity_id
_entity_poly.type
_entity_poly.pdbx_seq_one_letter_code
_entity_poly.pdbx_strand_id
1 'polypeptide(L)'
;MVKLVAIYRKPEDIDAFDKHYFEVHGPLAEKMPGLIKMEVSKIYGTPMGESDLHLMAEMYFESKEALMEALSSPEGRAAGKDLRGFAGPIVSMHFAEVV
;
A
#
# COMPACT_ATOMS: atom_id res chain seq x y z
N MET A 1 16.82 -1.65 7.10
CA MET A 1 15.50 -1.98 6.53
C MET A 1 14.77 -0.69 6.14
N VAL A 2 14.04 -0.74 5.04
CA VAL A 2 13.22 0.37 4.56
C VAL A 2 11.81 -0.12 4.30
N LYS A 3 10.86 0.79 4.15
CA LYS A 3 9.50 0.46 3.74
C LYS A 3 8.95 1.42 2.70
N LEU A 4 8.11 0.88 1.84
CA LEU A 4 7.15 1.64 1.06
C LEU A 4 5.85 1.72 1.86
N VAL A 5 5.35 2.93 2.08
CA VAL A 5 4.10 3.20 2.82
C VAL A 5 3.06 3.69 1.83
N ALA A 6 1.91 3.03 1.79
CA ALA A 6 0.72 3.49 1.07
C ALA A 6 -0.36 3.87 2.09
N ILE A 7 -0.85 5.11 2.03
CA ILE A 7 -1.91 5.62 2.91
C ILE A 7 -3.08 6.05 2.04
N TYR A 8 -4.26 5.53 2.34
CA TYR A 8 -5.48 5.74 1.58
C TYR A 8 -6.45 6.60 2.39
N ARG A 9 -6.91 7.72 1.79
CA ARG A 9 -8.07 8.47 2.27
C ARG A 9 -9.35 7.63 2.11
N LYS A 10 -10.41 8.00 2.85
CA LYS A 10 -11.74 7.38 2.75
C LYS A 10 -12.22 7.41 1.29
N PRO A 11 -12.48 6.24 0.68
CA PRO A 11 -13.08 6.17 -0.66
C PRO A 11 -14.56 6.56 -0.61
N GLU A 12 -15.15 6.87 -1.76
CA GLU A 12 -16.59 7.10 -1.88
C GLU A 12 -17.40 5.82 -1.59
N ASP A 13 -16.86 4.66 -1.98
CA ASP A 13 -17.42 3.34 -1.73
C ASP A 13 -16.39 2.47 -0.99
N ILE A 14 -16.58 2.31 0.32
CA ILE A 14 -15.69 1.56 1.21
C ILE A 14 -15.72 0.07 0.91
N ASP A 15 -16.90 -0.50 0.65
CA ASP A 15 -17.03 -1.94 0.44
C ASP A 15 -16.40 -2.35 -0.90
N ALA A 16 -16.59 -1.55 -1.96
CA ALA A 16 -15.93 -1.78 -3.24
C ALA A 16 -14.41 -1.63 -3.14
N PHE A 17 -13.92 -0.61 -2.42
CA PHE A 17 -12.50 -0.42 -2.18
C PHE A 17 -11.90 -1.60 -1.42
N ASP A 18 -12.51 -2.01 -0.30
CA ASP A 18 -12.00 -3.10 0.53
C ASP A 18 -11.97 -4.40 -0.26
N LYS A 19 -13.05 -4.72 -0.98
CA LYS A 19 -13.10 -5.91 -1.82
C LYS A 19 -11.97 -5.93 -2.83
N HIS A 20 -11.80 -4.85 -3.60
CA HIS A 20 -10.72 -4.76 -4.60
C HIS A 20 -9.35 -4.80 -3.94
N TYR A 21 -9.17 -4.12 -2.81
CA TYR A 21 -7.91 -4.09 -2.09
C TYR A 21 -7.49 -5.49 -1.65
N PHE A 22 -8.36 -6.23 -0.96
CA PHE A 22 -8.01 -7.53 -0.38
C PHE A 22 -8.04 -8.68 -1.40
N GLU A 23 -8.88 -8.63 -2.43
CA GLU A 23 -8.99 -9.71 -3.42
C GLU A 23 -8.04 -9.53 -4.62
N VAL A 24 -7.63 -8.29 -4.93
CA VAL A 24 -6.85 -7.97 -6.13
C VAL A 24 -5.55 -7.26 -5.79
N HIS A 25 -5.61 -6.08 -5.18
CA HIS A 25 -4.44 -5.22 -5.03
C HIS A 25 -3.38 -5.80 -4.09
N GLY A 26 -3.78 -6.22 -2.89
CA GLY A 26 -2.91 -6.84 -1.88
C GLY A 26 -2.15 -8.04 -2.44
N PRO A 27 -2.83 -9.04 -3.05
CA PRO A 27 -2.17 -10.17 -3.69
C PRO A 27 -1.22 -9.82 -4.84
N LEU A 28 -1.39 -8.67 -5.50
CA LEU A 28 -0.43 -8.17 -6.49
C LEU A 28 0.81 -7.60 -5.81
N ALA A 29 0.62 -6.80 -4.76
CA ALA A 29 1.72 -6.20 -3.99
C ALA A 29 2.58 -7.27 -3.28
N GLU A 30 1.96 -8.33 -2.75
CA GLU A 30 2.65 -9.45 -2.09
C GLU A 30 3.62 -10.21 -3.00
N LYS A 31 3.44 -10.12 -4.32
CA LYS A 31 4.31 -10.79 -5.30
C LYS A 31 5.57 -10.00 -5.61
N MET A 32 5.73 -8.78 -5.08
CA MET A 32 6.92 -7.99 -5.33
C MET A 32 8.18 -8.70 -4.83
N PRO A 33 9.23 -8.83 -5.67
CA PRO A 33 10.45 -9.52 -5.27
C PRO A 33 11.15 -8.78 -4.13
N GLY A 34 11.73 -9.53 -3.20
CA GLY A 34 12.45 -8.96 -2.05
C GLY A 34 11.56 -8.37 -0.94
N LEU A 35 10.22 -8.47 -1.06
CA LEU A 35 9.29 -8.12 0.00
C LEU A 35 9.50 -9.05 1.21
N ILE A 36 9.83 -8.47 2.36
CA ILE A 36 10.04 -9.20 3.61
C ILE A 36 8.72 -9.37 4.36
N LYS A 37 7.91 -8.32 4.37
CA LYS A 37 6.64 -8.24 5.10
C LYS A 37 5.74 -7.22 4.42
N MET A 38 4.45 -7.53 4.34
CA MET A 38 3.41 -6.54 4.11
C MET A 38 2.52 -6.49 5.36
N GLU A 39 2.39 -5.31 5.97
CA GLU A 39 1.46 -5.05 7.06
C GLU A 39 0.33 -4.16 6.54
N VAL A 40 -0.92 -4.55 6.80
CA VAL A 40 -2.10 -3.81 6.37
C VAL A 40 -2.96 -3.50 7.57
N SER A 41 -3.26 -2.23 7.77
CA SER A 41 -4.06 -1.72 8.88
C SER A 41 -5.24 -0.91 8.37
N LYS A 42 -6.45 -1.22 8.86
CA LYS A 42 -7.61 -0.34 8.70
C LYS A 42 -7.58 0.74 9.78
N ILE A 43 -7.74 1.99 9.38
CA ILE A 43 -7.76 3.14 10.29
C ILE A 43 -9.17 3.28 10.86
N TYR A 44 -9.33 3.01 12.15
CA TYR A 44 -10.63 3.10 12.82
C TYR A 44 -10.97 4.52 13.32
N GLY A 45 -10.02 5.44 13.34
CA GLY A 45 -10.22 6.82 13.81
C GLY A 45 -8.94 7.53 14.22
N THR A 46 -9.09 8.65 14.92
CA THR A 46 -8.02 9.43 15.56
C THR A 46 -8.36 9.66 17.03
N PRO A 47 -7.41 10.10 17.87
CA PRO A 47 -7.71 10.48 19.26
C PRO A 47 -8.81 11.55 19.40
N MET A 48 -9.09 12.33 18.35
CA MET A 48 -10.10 13.40 18.32
C MET A 48 -11.41 12.99 17.66
N GLY A 49 -11.57 11.72 17.24
CA GLY A 49 -12.78 11.22 16.60
C GLY A 49 -12.50 10.55 15.27
N GLU A 50 -13.19 10.97 14.21
CA GLU A 50 -13.04 10.34 12.90
C GLU A 50 -11.72 10.71 12.20
N SER A 51 -11.18 9.75 11.43
CA SER A 51 -10.10 10.00 10.48
C SER A 51 -10.67 10.16 9.07
N ASP A 52 -9.99 10.94 8.23
CA ASP A 52 -10.18 10.96 6.78
C ASP A 52 -9.41 9.84 6.07
N LEU A 53 -8.62 9.06 6.81
CA LEU A 53 -7.90 7.89 6.34
C LEU A 53 -8.73 6.62 6.55
N HIS A 54 -8.57 5.65 5.66
CA HIS A 54 -9.27 4.36 5.69
C HIS A 54 -8.32 3.18 5.86
N LEU A 55 -7.20 3.16 5.14
CA LEU A 55 -6.28 2.03 5.13
C LEU A 55 -4.83 2.52 5.04
N MET A 56 -3.92 1.78 5.66
CA MET A 56 -2.48 1.92 5.51
C MET A 56 -1.86 0.56 5.18
N ALA A 57 -0.93 0.56 4.21
CA ALA A 57 -0.13 -0.60 3.85
C ALA A 57 1.35 -0.26 3.99
N GLU A 58 2.11 -1.15 4.63
CA GLU A 58 3.54 -1.00 4.86
C GLU A 58 4.26 -2.22 4.31
N MET A 59 5.08 -2.01 3.28
CA MET A 59 5.81 -3.05 2.56
C MET A 59 7.30 -2.91 2.88
N TYR A 60 7.85 -3.89 3.58
CA TYR A 60 9.20 -3.87 4.12
C TYR A 60 10.19 -4.54 3.18
N PHE A 61 11.36 -3.93 3.02
CA PHE A 61 12.47 -4.39 2.19
C PHE A 61 13.80 -4.25 2.93
N GLU A 62 14.77 -5.09 2.59
CA GLU A 62 16.07 -5.12 3.27
C GLU A 62 16.82 -3.80 3.12
N SER A 63 16.85 -3.27 1.89
CA SER A 63 17.56 -2.04 1.52
C SER A 63 16.76 -1.19 0.51
N LYS A 64 17.23 0.04 0.24
CA LYS A 64 16.63 0.93 -0.77
C LYS A 64 16.74 0.34 -2.17
N GLU A 65 17.84 -0.33 -2.47
CA GLU A 65 18.08 -0.99 -3.75
C GLU A 65 17.06 -2.10 -4.00
N ALA A 66 16.86 -3.00 -3.01
CA ALA A 66 15.87 -4.07 -3.09
C ALA A 66 14.45 -3.52 -3.30
N LEU A 67 14.09 -2.42 -2.61
CA LEU A 67 12.81 -1.74 -2.80
C LEU A 67 12.66 -1.22 -4.24
N MET A 68 13.67 -0.55 -4.78
CA MET A 68 13.60 0.01 -6.13
C MET A 68 13.55 -1.08 -7.21
N GLU A 69 14.29 -2.18 -7.03
CA GLU A 69 14.19 -3.36 -7.88
C GLU A 69 12.76 -3.93 -7.86
N ALA A 70 12.17 -4.07 -6.67
CA ALA A 70 10.80 -4.53 -6.48
C ALA A 70 9.79 -3.65 -7.23
N LEU A 71 9.89 -2.33 -7.12
CA LEU A 71 9.02 -1.40 -7.85
C LEU A 71 9.19 -1.46 -9.37
N SER A 72 10.41 -1.73 -9.85
CA SER A 72 10.71 -1.78 -11.29
C SER A 72 10.32 -3.11 -11.95
N SER A 73 10.12 -4.17 -11.16
CA SER A 73 9.78 -5.53 -11.58
C SER A 73 8.42 -5.63 -12.30
N PRO A 74 8.17 -6.73 -13.05
CA PRO A 74 6.85 -7.00 -13.62
C PRO A 74 5.72 -6.96 -12.59
N GLU A 75 5.94 -7.52 -11.40
CA GLU A 75 4.99 -7.59 -10.28
C GLU A 75 4.72 -6.19 -9.71
N GLY A 76 5.77 -5.41 -9.46
CA GLY A 76 5.64 -4.02 -8.98
C GLY A 76 4.92 -3.12 -9.98
N ARG A 77 5.18 -3.29 -11.28
CA ARG A 77 4.44 -2.58 -12.35
C ARG A 77 2.98 -2.99 -12.41
N ALA A 78 2.67 -4.27 -12.19
CA ALA A 78 1.29 -4.75 -12.15
C ALA A 78 0.53 -4.15 -10.96
N ALA A 79 1.11 -4.20 -9.75
CA ALA A 79 0.55 -3.58 -8.56
C ALA A 79 0.36 -2.06 -8.73
N GLY A 80 1.37 -1.36 -9.27
CA GLY A 80 1.29 0.08 -9.53
C GLY A 80 0.28 0.47 -10.62
N LYS A 81 0.06 -0.38 -11.63
CA LYS A 81 -0.98 -0.16 -12.66
C LYS A 81 -2.37 -0.29 -12.05
N ASP A 82 -2.58 -1.34 -11.27
CA ASP A 82 -3.84 -1.59 -10.56
C ASP A 82 -4.14 -0.44 -9.57
N LEU A 83 -3.15 -0.07 -8.74
CA LEU A 83 -3.24 1.02 -7.77
C LEU A 83 -3.77 2.33 -8.38
N ARG A 84 -3.20 2.74 -9.51
CA ARG A 84 -3.62 3.96 -10.21
C ARG A 84 -5.08 3.90 -10.66
N GLY A 85 -5.58 2.71 -10.98
CA GLY A 85 -6.95 2.49 -11.45
C GLY A 85 -7.99 2.63 -10.35
N PHE A 86 -7.80 1.97 -9.20
CA PHE A 86 -8.83 1.92 -8.15
C PHE A 86 -8.67 2.98 -7.06
N ALA A 87 -7.44 3.46 -6.80
CA ALA A 87 -7.14 4.31 -5.65
C ALA A 87 -6.31 5.56 -5.96
N GLY A 88 -5.99 5.82 -7.24
CA GLY A 88 -5.10 6.92 -7.65
C GLY A 88 -5.38 8.29 -7.00
N PRO A 89 -6.64 8.76 -6.93
CA PRO A 89 -6.97 10.05 -6.31
C PRO A 89 -6.87 10.10 -4.77
N ILE A 90 -6.86 8.94 -4.11
CA ILE A 90 -6.98 8.82 -2.64
C ILE A 90 -5.74 8.23 -1.97
N VAL A 91 -4.82 7.64 -2.72
CA VAL A 91 -3.57 7.08 -2.20
C VAL A 91 -2.45 8.12 -2.16
N SER A 92 -1.65 8.07 -1.10
CA SER A 92 -0.32 8.70 -1.04
C SER A 92 0.74 7.64 -0.76
N MET A 93 1.87 7.73 -1.46
CA MET A 93 2.96 6.76 -1.40
C MET A 93 4.22 7.42 -0.86
N HIS A 94 4.89 6.79 0.09
CA HIS A 94 6.08 7.35 0.75
C HIS A 94 7.16 6.29 0.95
N PHE A 95 8.43 6.66 0.80
CA PHE A 95 9.54 5.83 1.24
C PHE A 95 9.92 6.22 2.67
N ALA A 96 10.15 5.23 3.54
CA ALA A 96 10.56 5.46 4.91
C ALA A 96 11.67 4.51 5.35
N GLU A 97 12.53 4.97 6.25
CA GLU A 97 13.51 4.13 6.94
C GLU A 97 12.91 3.62 8.25
N VAL A 98 13.22 2.38 8.61
CA VAL A 98 12.84 1.80 9.92
C VAL A 98 14.01 2.04 10.88
N VAL A 99 13.74 2.65 12.03
CA VAL A 99 14.71 2.98 13.09
C VAL A 99 14.55 2.10 14.31
#